data_AF-A0A3C0KHL0-F1
#
_entry.id   AF-A0A3C0KHL0-F1
#
_cell.length_a   1.000
_cell.length_b   1.000
_cell.length_c   1.000
_cell.angle_alpha   90.00
_cell.angle_beta   90.00
_cell.angle_gamma   90.00
#
_symmetry.space_group_name_H-M   'P 1'
#
loop_
_entity.id
_entity.type
_entity.pdbx_description
1 polymer ?
#
loop_
_entity_poly.entity_id
_entity_poly.type
_entity_poly.pdbx_seq_one_letter_code
_entity_poly.pdbx_strand_id
1 'polypeptide(L)'
;VSAYEALVKVGQDAKVPLVASDTDSVKRGAIAALGINYRDLGEQTGRMVVRILKGEQPGAIKPEVSTKVELFVNPGAAEKQGVQLSDALVKSAAQVIQ
;
A
#
# COMPACT_ATOMS: atom_id res chain seq x y z
N VAL A 1 4.32 -10.24 1.18
CA VAL A 1 5.79 -10.35 1.32
C VAL A 1 6.15 -10.86 2.72
N SER A 2 6.86 -11.99 2.82
CA SER A 2 7.16 -12.68 4.09
C SER A 2 8.43 -12.19 4.82
N ALA A 3 9.33 -11.46 4.15
CA ALA A 3 10.62 -11.01 4.70
C ALA A 3 10.73 -9.47 4.80
N TYR A 4 9.61 -8.76 4.89
CA TYR A 4 9.61 -7.30 4.82
C TYR A 4 10.30 -6.67 6.04
N GLU A 5 10.12 -7.26 7.20
CA GLU A 5 10.67 -6.81 8.47
C GLU A 5 12.21 -6.85 8.46
N ALA A 6 12.81 -7.79 7.70
CA ALA A 6 14.25 -7.83 7.50
C ALA A 6 14.75 -6.63 6.68
N LEU A 7 14.00 -6.24 5.64
CA LEU A 7 14.30 -5.02 4.86
C LEU A 7 14.18 -3.78 5.75
N VAL A 8 13.13 -3.70 6.57
CA VAL A 8 12.91 -2.58 7.50
C VAL A 8 14.07 -2.44 8.47
N LYS A 9 14.55 -3.54 9.05
CA LYS A 9 15.73 -3.53 9.92
C LYS A 9 16.95 -2.98 9.19
N VAL A 10 17.25 -3.51 7.99
CA VAL A 10 18.39 -3.04 7.20
C VAL A 10 18.25 -1.56 6.82
N GLY A 11 17.06 -1.10 6.44
CA GLY A 11 16.79 0.31 6.13
C GLY A 11 16.99 1.23 7.34
N GLN A 12 16.61 0.79 8.54
CA GLN A 12 16.85 1.54 9.78
C GLN A 12 18.33 1.60 10.15
N ASP A 13 19.03 0.46 10.07
CA ASP A 13 20.46 0.33 10.39
C ASP A 13 21.32 1.15 9.40
N ALA A 14 21.00 1.08 8.11
CA ALA A 14 21.71 1.76 7.04
C ALA A 14 21.25 3.21 6.80
N LYS A 15 20.20 3.66 7.49
CA LYS A 15 19.54 4.96 7.25
C LYS A 15 19.14 5.15 5.78
N VAL A 16 18.55 4.10 5.20
CA VAL A 16 18.03 4.08 3.84
C VAL A 16 16.50 4.03 3.89
N PRO A 17 15.80 5.01 3.31
CA PRO A 17 14.34 5.04 3.30
C PRO A 17 13.76 3.95 2.39
N LEU A 18 12.77 3.24 2.92
CA LEU A 18 12.01 2.23 2.18
C LEU A 18 10.69 2.79 1.67
N VAL A 19 10.53 2.80 0.34
CA VAL A 19 9.27 3.11 -0.33
C VAL A 19 8.65 1.83 -0.86
N ALA A 20 7.39 1.58 -0.55
CA ALA A 20 6.68 0.36 -0.95
C ALA A 20 5.68 0.61 -2.08
N SER A 21 5.24 -0.47 -2.73
CA SER A 21 4.22 -0.47 -3.79
C SER A 21 2.80 -0.69 -3.29
N ASP A 22 2.62 -1.05 -2.01
CA ASP A 22 1.34 -1.28 -1.37
C ASP A 22 1.23 -0.57 -0.02
N THR A 23 0.01 -0.19 0.34
CA THR A 23 -0.27 0.63 1.53
C THR A 23 -0.09 -0.14 2.84
N ASP A 24 -0.24 -1.46 2.85
CA ASP A 24 -0.07 -2.30 4.05
C ASP A 24 1.39 -2.40 4.49
N SER A 25 2.33 -2.36 3.56
CA SER A 25 3.77 -2.33 3.87
C SER A 25 4.20 -1.07 4.64
N VAL A 26 3.46 0.04 4.54
CA VAL A 26 3.68 1.25 5.36
C VAL A 26 3.44 1.01 6.85
N LYS A 27 2.45 0.18 7.18
CA LYS A 27 2.17 -0.26 8.56
C LYS A 27 3.28 -1.16 9.12
N ARG A 28 4.07 -1.77 8.24
CA ARG A 28 5.16 -2.69 8.59
C ARG A 28 6.53 -2.03 8.63
N GLY A 29 6.62 -0.74 8.30
CA GLY A 29 7.84 0.04 8.43
C GLY A 29 8.35 0.69 7.14
N ALA A 30 7.62 0.64 6.02
CA ALA A 30 7.91 1.54 4.90
C ALA A 30 7.66 2.99 5.31
N ILE A 31 8.42 3.94 4.76
CA ILE A 31 8.23 5.37 5.05
C ILE A 31 7.04 5.94 4.27
N ALA A 32 6.75 5.37 3.10
CA ALA A 32 5.65 5.77 2.24
C ALA A 32 5.30 4.69 1.22
N ALA A 33 4.07 4.74 0.72
CA ALA A 33 3.62 4.02 -0.47
C ALA A 33 2.54 4.82 -1.17
N LEU A 34 2.63 4.95 -2.49
CA LEU A 34 1.52 5.36 -3.34
C LEU A 34 1.05 4.11 -4.07
N GLY A 35 0.05 3.44 -3.50
CA GLY A 35 -0.22 2.05 -3.85
C GLY A 35 -1.69 1.67 -3.76
N ILE A 36 -1.94 0.43 -4.14
CA ILE A 36 -3.29 -0.15 -4.11
C ILE A 36 -3.66 -0.46 -2.66
N ASN A 37 -4.88 -0.11 -2.30
CA ASN A 37 -5.52 -0.61 -1.09
C ASN A 37 -6.11 -2.01 -1.38
N TYR A 38 -5.52 -3.05 -0.77
CA TYR A 38 -5.95 -4.44 -1.01
C TYR A 38 -7.37 -4.73 -0.57
N ARG A 39 -7.92 -3.95 0.37
CA ARG A 39 -9.33 -4.06 0.75
C ARG A 39 -10.23 -3.67 -0.43
N ASP A 40 -9.98 -2.51 -1.02
CA ASP A 40 -10.78 -2.00 -2.14
C ASP A 40 -10.67 -2.93 -3.36
N LEU A 41 -9.47 -3.48 -3.62
CA LEU A 41 -9.24 -4.50 -4.65
C LEU A 41 -10.02 -5.79 -4.36
N GLY A 42 -10.06 -6.23 -3.10
CA GLY A 42 -10.85 -7.38 -2.67
C GLY A 42 -12.35 -7.15 -2.86
N GLU A 43 -12.85 -5.96 -2.53
CA GLU A 43 -14.26 -5.59 -2.77
C GLU A 43 -14.60 -5.53 -4.27
N GLN A 44 -13.69 -5.02 -5.10
CA GLN A 44 -13.80 -5.06 -6.57
C GLN A 44 -13.87 -6.49 -7.09
N THR A 45 -13.02 -7.37 -6.57
CA THR A 45 -13.04 -8.80 -6.88
C THR A 45 -14.36 -9.45 -6.46
N GLY A 46 -14.88 -9.10 -5.28
CA GLY A 46 -16.18 -9.59 -4.80
C GLY A 46 -17.33 -9.22 -5.74
N ARG A 47 -17.33 -8.00 -6.30
CA ARG A 47 -18.32 -7.59 -7.31
C ARG A 47 -18.25 -8.43 -8.59
N MET A 48 -17.04 -8.80 -9.03
CA MET A 48 -16.87 -9.73 -10.16
C MET A 48 -17.42 -11.12 -9.83
N VAL A 49 -17.17 -11.64 -8.62
CA VAL A 49 -17.73 -12.93 -8.18
C VAL A 49 -19.26 -12.91 -8.20
N VAL A 50 -19.89 -11.82 -7.74
CA VAL A 50 -21.35 -11.67 -7.78
C VAL A 50 -21.90 -11.75 -9.22
N ARG A 51 -21.18 -11.20 -10.21
CA ARG A 51 -21.58 -11.30 -11.64
C ARG A 51 -21.56 -12.76 -12.13
N ILE A 52 -20.51 -13.50 -11.78
CA ILE A 52 -20.39 -14.94 -12.12
C ILE A 52 -21.52 -15.73 -11.46
N LEU A 53 -21.79 -15.50 -10.17
CA LEU A 53 -22.88 -16.15 -9.45
C LEU A 53 -24.27 -15.83 -10.03
N LYS A 54 -24.42 -14.70 -10.73
CA LYS A 54 -25.63 -14.31 -11.47
C LYS A 54 -25.71 -14.90 -12.89
N GLY A 55 -24.74 -15.72 -13.29
CA GLY A 55 -24.75 -16.46 -14.56
C GLY A 55 -23.91 -15.85 -15.68
N GLU A 56 -23.16 -14.78 -15.43
CA GLU A 56 -22.21 -14.25 -16.42
C GLU A 56 -21.03 -15.20 -16.59
N GLN A 57 -20.65 -15.50 -17.84
CA GLN A 57 -19.54 -16.41 -18.12
C GLN A 57 -18.20 -15.79 -17.71
N PRO A 58 -17.36 -16.47 -16.89
CA PRO A 58 -16.10 -15.91 -16.43
C PRO A 58 -15.18 -15.43 -17.56
N GLY A 59 -15.12 -16.16 -18.68
CA GLY A 59 -14.30 -15.79 -19.83
C GLY A 59 -14.78 -14.53 -20.59
N ALA A 60 -15.98 -14.04 -20.31
CA ALA A 60 -16.51 -12.79 -20.86
C ALA A 60 -16.21 -11.57 -19.97
N ILE A 61 -15.85 -11.79 -18.70
CA ILE A 61 -15.50 -10.71 -17.77
C ILE A 61 -14.06 -10.28 -18.05
N LYS A 62 -13.88 -9.03 -18.51
CA LYS A 62 -12.54 -8.47 -18.75
C LYS A 62 -11.79 -8.31 -17.42
N PRO A 63 -10.47 -8.58 -17.38
CA PRO A 63 -9.65 -8.27 -16.22
C PRO A 63 -9.72 -6.78 -15.90
N GLU A 64 -9.84 -6.47 -14.61
CA GLU A 64 -9.87 -5.08 -14.13
C GLU A 64 -8.54 -4.75 -13.43
N VAL A 65 -8.10 -3.50 -13.59
CA VAL A 65 -7.01 -2.92 -12.80
C VAL A 65 -7.59 -2.18 -11.60
N SER A 66 -6.78 -1.98 -10.56
CA SER A 66 -7.20 -1.15 -9.43
C SER A 66 -7.54 0.26 -9.93
N THR A 67 -8.72 0.73 -9.58
CA THR A 67 -9.21 2.06 -9.97
C THR A 67 -8.79 3.15 -8.99
N LYS A 68 -8.17 2.77 -7.86
CA LYS A 68 -7.81 3.68 -6.78
C LYS A 68 -6.38 3.40 -6.31
N VAL A 69 -5.62 4.48 -6.17
CA VAL A 69 -4.30 4.48 -5.53
C VAL A 69 -4.34 5.51 -4.41
N GLU A 70 -3.78 5.15 -3.25
CA GLU A 70 -3.79 6.01 -2.07
C GLU A 70 -2.35 6.20 -1.58
N LEU A 71 -2.04 7.42 -1.17
CA LEU A 71 -0.76 7.75 -0.54
C LEU A 71 -0.85 7.45 0.96
N PHE A 72 -0.04 6.52 1.43
CA PHE A 72 0.16 6.23 2.84
C PHE A 72 1.56 6.66 3.23
N VAL A 73 1.70 7.29 4.39
CA VAL A 73 3.01 7.73 4.91
C VAL A 73 3.18 7.31 6.37
N ASN A 74 4.43 7.12 6.79
CA ASN A 74 4.79 6.78 8.16
C ASN A 74 5.95 7.67 8.64
N PRO A 75 5.66 8.83 9.26
CA PRO A 75 6.67 9.72 9.79
C PRO A 75 7.60 9.03 10.82
N GLY A 76 7.05 8.18 11.69
CA GLY A 76 7.85 7.46 12.69
C GLY A 76 8.85 6.48 12.08
N ALA A 77 8.47 5.80 10.99
CA ALA A 77 9.39 4.96 10.23
C ALA A 77 10.44 5.79 9.47
N ALA A 78 10.03 6.95 8.92
CA ALA A 78 10.93 7.86 8.24
C ALA A 78 12.05 8.35 9.17
N GLU A 79 11.71 8.79 10.38
CA GLU A 79 12.68 9.24 11.38
C GLU A 79 13.68 8.12 11.73
N LYS A 80 13.19 6.89 11.96
CA LYS A 80 14.04 5.73 12.24
C LYS A 80 14.99 5.39 11.08
N GLN A 81 14.58 5.69 9.85
CA GLN A 81 15.36 5.49 8.63
C GLN A 81 16.16 6.74 8.21
N GLY A 82 16.19 7.79 9.04
CA GLY A 82 17.06 8.96 8.85
C GLY A 82 16.49 10.03 7.91
N VAL A 83 15.18 10.02 7.65
CA VAL A 83 14.51 11.00 6.78
C VAL A 83 13.36 11.68 7.51
N GLN A 84 13.19 12.98 7.28
CA GLN A 84 12.01 13.70 7.74
C GLN A 84 11.09 13.96 6.55
N LEU A 85 9.83 13.53 6.66
CA LEU A 85 8.83 13.79 5.62
C LEU A 85 8.40 15.26 5.66
N SER A 86 8.20 15.88 4.50
CA SER A 86 7.72 17.25 4.43
C SER A 86 6.25 17.34 4.86
N ASP A 87 5.88 18.45 5.48
CA ASP A 87 4.48 18.72 5.87
C ASP A 87 3.52 18.63 4.68
N ALA A 88 3.97 19.06 3.50
CA ALA A 88 3.19 18.96 2.27
C ALA A 88 2.87 17.50 1.92
N LEU A 89 3.86 16.60 2.03
CA LEU A 89 3.68 15.18 1.76
C LEU A 89 2.74 14.54 2.79
N VAL A 90 2.94 14.83 4.08
CA VAL A 90 2.10 14.30 5.16
C VAL A 90 0.65 14.77 5.02
N LYS A 91 0.42 16.04 4.68
CA LYS A 91 -0.92 16.59 4.44
C LYS A 91 -1.61 16.02 3.20
N SER A 92 -0.84 15.62 2.18
CA SER A 92 -1.38 15.01 0.96
C SER A 92 -1.71 13.52 1.11
N ALA A 93 -1.28 12.89 2.20
CA ALA A 93 -1.50 11.47 2.42
C ALA A 93 -2.96 11.18 2.75
N ALA A 94 -3.51 10.14 2.11
CA ALA A 94 -4.82 9.60 2.46
C ALA A 94 -4.81 9.00 3.89
N GLN A 95 -3.66 8.47 4.30
CA GLN A 95 -3.48 7.93 5.65
C GLN A 95 -2.06 8.18 6.17
N VAL A 96 -1.99 8.60 7.43
CA VAL A 96 -0.74 8.75 8.19
C VAL A 96 -0.69 7.64 9.25
N ILE A 97 0.35 6.82 9.18
CA ILE A 97 0.65 5.78 10.17
C ILE A 97 1.59 6.38 11.23
N GLN A 98 1.28 6.16 12.50
CA GLN A 98 2.12 6.56 13.63
C GLN A 98 3.01 5.41 14.10
#